data_AF-W4QDV9-F1
#
_entry.id   AF-W4QDV9-F1
#
_cell.length_a   1.000
_cell.length_b   1.000
_cell.length_c   1.000
_cell.angle_alpha   90.00
_cell.angle_beta   90.00
_cell.angle_gamma   90.00
#
_symmetry.space_group_name_H-M   'P 1'
#
loop_
_entity.id
_entity.type
_entity.pdbx_description
1 polymer ?
#
loop_
_entity_poly.entity_id
_entity_poly.type
_entity_poly.pdbx_seq_one_letter_code
_entity_poly.pdbx_strand_id
1 'polypeptide(L)'
;MMTNKVIINTDVSKGKINKNIYGHFAEHLGRCIYEGFWVGEDSNIENTNGIRNDVVEALKNINIPVLRWPGGCFADEYHWKDGVGPRADRKRMVNTHWGGVVENNHFGTHEFMMLCEMLGAEPYICGNVGSGTVQEMSEWVEYMTFDGESPMANWRNENGRKEPWSLTYFGVGNENWGCGGNMRPEFYADLYRQFQTYVRNYGDNKIYKIAGGANVDDYRWTEVLMREAAHLMDGLSLHYYVHPHGFWNKGSALDAREEEWFITMKKALHMDELISKHSTIMDKYDPDKRVGMIIDEWGTWFDVEPGTNPDFYISKIRFVMH
;
A
#
# COMPACT_ATOMS: atom_id res chain seq x y z
N MET A 1 -0.61 44.27 -11.29
CA MET A 1 -0.18 42.87 -11.10
C MET A 1 -0.32 42.55 -9.62
N MET A 2 -0.85 41.37 -9.25
CA MET A 2 -0.72 40.89 -7.87
C MET A 2 0.70 40.35 -7.69
N THR A 3 1.34 40.67 -6.57
CA THR A 3 2.67 40.16 -6.23
C THR A 3 2.52 39.20 -5.06
N ASN A 4 2.88 37.93 -5.27
CA ASN A 4 2.91 36.94 -4.20
C ASN A 4 4.01 37.30 -3.20
N LYS A 5 3.69 37.28 -1.91
CA LYS A 5 4.64 37.53 -0.81
C LYS A 5 4.71 36.30 0.08
N VAL A 6 5.92 35.77 0.27
CA VAL A 6 6.20 34.64 1.17
C VAL A 6 7.11 35.13 2.30
N ILE A 7 6.89 34.61 3.51
CA ILE A 7 7.74 34.84 4.68
C ILE A 7 8.19 33.48 5.20
N ILE A 8 9.50 33.28 5.34
CA ILE A 8 10.10 32.02 5.81
C ILE A 8 10.73 32.29 7.17
N ASN A 9 10.16 31.71 8.22
CA ASN A 9 10.66 31.82 9.59
C ASN A 9 11.56 30.60 9.88
N THR A 10 12.87 30.77 9.82
CA THR A 10 13.85 29.68 10.02
C THR A 10 14.10 29.33 11.49
N ASP A 11 13.56 30.12 12.39
CA ASP A 11 13.62 30.03 13.85
C ASP A 11 12.41 29.30 14.47
N VAL A 12 11.33 29.09 13.71
CA VAL A 12 10.09 28.45 14.18
C VAL A 12 9.93 27.06 13.57
N SER A 13 10.39 26.03 14.28
CA SER A 13 10.11 24.63 13.91
C SER A 13 8.61 24.32 14.03
N LYS A 14 8.08 23.54 13.07
CA LYS A 14 6.66 23.13 13.02
C LYS A 14 6.45 21.62 13.18
N GLY A 15 7.52 20.84 13.28
CA GLY A 15 7.48 19.38 13.32
C GLY A 15 8.55 18.76 12.43
N LYS A 16 8.51 17.44 12.28
CA LYS A 16 9.39 16.68 11.38
C LYS A 16 8.56 16.18 10.20
N ILE A 17 8.97 16.54 8.98
CA ILE A 17 8.45 15.88 7.78
C ILE A 17 8.94 14.42 7.81
N ASN A 18 8.03 13.48 7.99
CA ASN A 18 8.36 12.05 8.02
C ASN A 18 8.85 11.62 6.63
N LYS A 19 9.97 10.87 6.53
CA LYS A 19 10.49 10.38 5.23
C LYS A 19 9.42 9.60 4.45
N ASN A 20 8.54 8.89 5.15
CA ASN A 20 7.49 8.06 4.56
C ASN A 20 6.40 8.86 3.81
N ILE A 21 6.42 10.20 3.90
CA ILE A 21 5.68 11.10 2.99
C ILE A 21 6.16 11.03 1.51
N TYR A 22 7.17 10.21 1.23
CA TYR A 22 7.69 9.91 -0.10
C TYR A 22 7.69 8.41 -0.42
N GLY A 23 6.90 7.60 0.30
CA GLY A 23 6.74 6.17 0.03
C GLY A 23 6.12 5.86 -1.33
N HIS A 24 6.11 4.57 -1.70
CA HIS A 24 5.63 4.07 -2.98
C HIS A 24 4.76 2.81 -2.83
N PHE A 25 4.00 2.49 -3.87
CA PHE A 25 3.09 1.36 -3.94
C PHE A 25 3.39 0.49 -5.16
N ALA A 26 3.34 -0.83 -4.99
CA ALA A 26 3.45 -1.80 -6.06
C ALA A 26 2.38 -2.88 -5.89
N GLU A 27 1.32 -2.79 -6.68
CA GLU A 27 0.26 -3.79 -6.73
C GLU A 27 0.58 -4.85 -7.80
N HIS A 28 0.14 -6.10 -7.58
CA HIS A 28 0.07 -7.10 -8.64
C HIS A 28 -0.97 -6.67 -9.69
N LEU A 29 -0.59 -5.75 -10.58
CA LEU A 29 -1.45 -5.07 -11.53
C LEU A 29 -0.69 -4.82 -12.82
N GLY A 30 -1.21 -5.34 -13.94
CA GLY A 30 -0.65 -5.15 -15.28
C GLY A 30 0.83 -5.52 -15.36
N ARG A 31 1.69 -4.49 -15.48
CA ARG A 31 3.16 -4.63 -15.56
C ARG A 31 3.90 -3.92 -14.42
N CYS A 32 3.23 -3.67 -13.30
CA CYS A 32 3.86 -3.05 -12.12
C CYS A 32 4.90 -4.00 -11.51
N ILE A 33 4.48 -5.23 -11.16
CA ILE A 33 5.39 -6.28 -10.66
C ILE A 33 6.14 -6.95 -11.80
N TYR A 34 5.43 -7.62 -12.72
CA TYR A 34 6.06 -8.31 -13.84
C TYR A 34 6.53 -7.32 -14.91
N GLU A 35 7.75 -7.49 -15.40
CA GLU A 35 8.52 -6.53 -16.21
C GLU A 35 8.93 -5.25 -15.47
N GLY A 36 8.06 -4.66 -14.64
CA GLY A 36 8.34 -3.43 -13.88
C GLY A 36 9.36 -3.60 -12.75
N PHE A 37 9.33 -4.73 -12.03
CA PHE A 37 10.36 -5.12 -11.06
C PHE A 37 10.92 -6.50 -11.37
N TRP A 38 10.04 -7.50 -11.42
CA TRP A 38 10.37 -8.90 -11.62
C TRP A 38 10.46 -9.24 -13.10
N VAL A 39 11.67 -9.56 -13.55
CA VAL A 39 11.97 -10.05 -14.90
C VAL A 39 12.29 -11.54 -14.91
N GLY A 40 12.61 -12.13 -13.74
CA GLY A 40 13.06 -13.52 -13.60
C GLY A 40 14.57 -13.66 -13.78
N GLU A 41 15.16 -14.62 -13.07
CA GLU A 41 16.63 -14.80 -12.98
C GLU A 41 17.27 -15.09 -14.35
N ASP A 42 16.62 -15.90 -15.19
CA ASP A 42 17.07 -16.25 -16.54
C ASP A 42 16.77 -15.16 -17.61
N SER A 43 16.41 -13.94 -17.21
CA SER A 43 16.07 -12.87 -18.14
C SER A 43 17.31 -12.27 -18.83
N ASN A 44 17.15 -11.89 -20.10
CA ASN A 44 18.14 -11.08 -20.82
C ASN A 44 18.20 -9.62 -20.34
N ILE A 45 17.26 -9.18 -19.50
CA ILE A 45 17.31 -7.87 -18.82
C ILE A 45 18.25 -8.00 -17.63
N GLU A 46 19.20 -7.06 -17.51
CA GLU A 46 20.18 -7.07 -16.42
C GLU A 46 19.47 -7.00 -15.05
N ASN A 47 19.72 -8.00 -14.21
CA ASN A 47 18.98 -8.22 -12.98
C ASN A 47 19.86 -8.81 -11.88
N THR A 48 19.42 -8.62 -10.64
CA THR A 48 19.94 -9.27 -9.45
C THR A 48 18.83 -10.15 -8.90
N ASN A 49 19.04 -11.48 -8.86
CA ASN A 49 18.08 -12.46 -8.38
C ASN A 49 16.67 -12.32 -9.00
N GLY A 50 16.59 -11.96 -10.29
CA GLY A 50 15.33 -11.79 -11.03
C GLY A 50 14.68 -10.41 -10.93
N ILE A 51 15.24 -9.48 -10.15
CA ILE A 51 14.81 -8.08 -10.06
C ILE A 51 15.72 -7.21 -10.93
N ARG A 52 15.15 -6.43 -11.85
CA ARG A 52 15.92 -5.60 -12.80
C ARG A 52 16.72 -4.48 -12.13
N ASN A 53 17.99 -4.34 -12.51
CA ASN A 53 18.94 -3.45 -11.83
C ASN A 53 18.62 -1.97 -12.04
N ASP A 54 18.22 -1.58 -13.25
CA ASP A 54 17.94 -0.20 -13.66
C ASP A 54 16.84 0.49 -12.81
N VAL A 55 15.75 -0.23 -12.51
CA VAL A 55 14.67 0.27 -11.66
C VAL A 55 15.11 0.36 -10.19
N VAL A 56 15.90 -0.61 -9.71
CA VAL A 56 16.43 -0.60 -8.34
C VAL A 56 17.38 0.58 -8.14
N GLU A 57 18.29 0.85 -9.07
CA GLU A 57 19.17 2.02 -9.03
C GLU A 57 18.38 3.33 -9.08
N ALA A 58 17.41 3.46 -9.99
CA ALA A 58 16.58 4.65 -10.09
C ALA A 58 15.80 4.95 -8.81
N LEU A 59 15.24 3.93 -8.16
CA LEU A 59 14.49 4.08 -6.90
C LEU A 59 15.39 4.39 -5.71
N LYS A 60 16.60 3.80 -5.65
CA LYS A 60 17.60 4.15 -4.64
C LYS A 60 18.06 5.60 -4.76
N ASN A 61 18.22 6.10 -5.99
CA ASN A 61 18.61 7.49 -6.24
C ASN A 61 17.58 8.52 -5.76
N ILE A 62 16.29 8.16 -5.68
CA ILE A 62 15.24 9.01 -5.06
C ILE A 62 15.03 8.73 -3.57
N ASN A 63 15.83 7.85 -2.96
CA ASN A 63 15.77 7.46 -1.55
C ASN A 63 14.38 6.95 -1.12
N ILE A 64 13.83 5.99 -1.88
CA ILE A 64 12.55 5.34 -1.58
C ILE A 64 12.50 4.88 -0.10
N PRO A 65 11.58 5.42 0.73
CA PRO A 65 11.62 5.23 2.18
C PRO A 65 10.82 4.01 2.66
N VAL A 66 9.74 3.66 1.96
CA VAL A 66 8.80 2.57 2.24
C VAL A 66 8.12 2.13 0.94
N LEU A 67 7.82 0.83 0.79
CA LEU A 67 7.12 0.25 -0.35
C LEU A 67 5.94 -0.62 0.13
N ARG A 68 4.72 -0.38 -0.40
CA ARG A 68 3.50 -1.17 -0.09
C ARG A 68 3.19 -2.21 -1.16
N TRP A 69 2.86 -3.42 -0.72
CA TRP A 69 2.59 -4.62 -1.54
C TRP A 69 1.73 -5.63 -0.71
N PRO A 70 1.01 -6.61 -1.28
CA PRO A 70 0.76 -6.91 -2.70
C PRO A 70 -0.28 -5.99 -3.34
N GLY A 71 -0.84 -5.09 -2.53
CA GLY A 71 -1.48 -3.84 -2.93
C GLY A 71 -2.99 -3.94 -3.19
N GLY A 72 -3.69 -2.84 -2.89
CA GLY A 72 -5.01 -2.54 -3.43
C GLY A 72 -6.02 -3.68 -3.31
N CYS A 73 -6.86 -3.82 -4.33
CA CYS A 73 -7.90 -4.84 -4.37
C CYS A 73 -7.31 -6.25 -4.43
N PHE A 74 -6.12 -6.41 -5.04
CA PHE A 74 -5.45 -7.71 -5.09
C PHE A 74 -5.10 -8.24 -3.69
N ALA A 75 -4.76 -7.36 -2.73
CA ALA A 75 -4.40 -7.77 -1.37
C ALA A 75 -5.54 -8.50 -0.61
N ASP A 76 -6.80 -8.16 -0.87
CA ASP A 76 -7.97 -8.83 -0.27
C ASP A 76 -8.49 -10.03 -1.09
N GLU A 77 -7.79 -10.41 -2.17
CA GLU A 77 -7.90 -11.71 -2.86
C GLU A 77 -6.65 -12.59 -2.67
N TYR A 78 -5.54 -12.01 -2.19
CA TYR A 78 -4.25 -12.68 -2.11
C TYR A 78 -4.18 -13.68 -0.94
N HIS A 79 -3.77 -14.90 -1.25
CA HIS A 79 -3.45 -15.94 -0.28
C HIS A 79 -1.94 -16.17 -0.26
N TRP A 80 -1.25 -15.61 0.74
CA TRP A 80 0.23 -15.48 0.73
C TRP A 80 0.99 -16.79 0.58
N LYS A 81 0.40 -17.91 1.01
CA LYS A 81 0.96 -19.26 0.89
C LYS A 81 1.14 -19.71 -0.57
N ASP A 82 0.42 -19.09 -1.50
CA ASP A 82 0.55 -19.35 -2.94
C ASP A 82 1.80 -18.66 -3.54
N GLY A 83 2.35 -17.65 -2.85
CA GLY A 83 3.56 -16.90 -3.20
C GLY A 83 4.83 -17.31 -2.44
N VAL A 84 4.87 -18.50 -1.84
CA VAL A 84 6.06 -19.09 -1.22
C VAL A 84 6.20 -20.55 -1.67
N GLY A 85 7.32 -21.20 -1.35
CA GLY A 85 7.63 -22.52 -1.91
C GLY A 85 8.47 -22.44 -3.21
N PRO A 86 8.91 -23.59 -3.72
CA PRO A 86 9.59 -23.70 -5.01
C PRO A 86 8.78 -23.01 -6.11
N ARG A 87 9.41 -22.10 -6.85
CA ARG A 87 8.70 -21.20 -7.79
C ARG A 87 7.89 -21.93 -8.86
N ALA A 88 8.34 -23.11 -9.29
CA ALA A 88 7.65 -23.94 -10.27
C ALA A 88 6.35 -24.59 -9.75
N ASP A 89 6.21 -24.76 -8.44
CA ASP A 89 5.07 -25.40 -7.78
C ASP A 89 4.06 -24.38 -7.21
N ARG A 90 4.38 -23.08 -7.27
CA ARG A 90 3.50 -22.00 -6.81
C ARG A 90 2.18 -21.98 -7.58
N LYS A 91 1.07 -21.73 -6.88
CA LYS A 91 -0.25 -21.77 -7.51
C LYS A 91 -0.41 -20.61 -8.49
N ARG A 92 -1.13 -20.88 -9.58
CA ARG A 92 -1.65 -19.83 -10.45
C ARG A 92 -2.98 -19.31 -9.90
N MET A 93 -3.17 -18.00 -9.96
CA MET A 93 -4.37 -17.29 -9.55
C MET A 93 -4.93 -16.51 -10.76
N VAL A 94 -6.22 -16.23 -10.76
CA VAL A 94 -6.81 -15.28 -11.71
C VAL A 94 -6.85 -13.93 -11.02
N ASN A 95 -6.20 -12.93 -11.61
CA ASN A 95 -6.28 -11.55 -11.13
C ASN A 95 -7.63 -10.98 -11.58
N THR A 96 -8.65 -11.10 -10.72
CA THR A 96 -10.05 -10.87 -11.13
C THR A 96 -10.32 -9.40 -11.41
N HIS A 97 -9.71 -8.52 -10.61
CA HIS A 97 -9.80 -7.07 -10.71
C HIS A 97 -9.07 -6.53 -11.95
N TRP A 98 -7.88 -7.05 -12.25
CA TRP A 98 -7.00 -6.51 -13.28
C TRP A 98 -6.96 -7.39 -14.54
N GLY A 99 -8.06 -7.35 -15.31
CA GLY A 99 -8.15 -7.91 -16.66
C GLY A 99 -8.25 -9.44 -16.73
N GLY A 100 -8.53 -10.12 -15.63
CA GLY A 100 -8.70 -11.57 -15.59
C GLY A 100 -7.43 -12.36 -15.95
N VAL A 101 -6.25 -11.74 -15.87
CA VAL A 101 -5.00 -12.37 -16.30
C VAL A 101 -4.48 -13.38 -15.28
N VAL A 102 -3.72 -14.36 -15.76
CA VAL A 102 -3.14 -15.41 -14.92
C VAL A 102 -1.93 -14.88 -14.16
N GLU A 103 -2.12 -14.64 -12.87
CA GLU A 103 -1.07 -14.47 -11.89
C GLU A 103 -0.35 -15.81 -11.68
N ASN A 104 0.98 -15.82 -11.69
CA ASN A 104 1.80 -17.03 -11.51
C ASN A 104 2.47 -17.12 -10.14
N ASN A 105 2.36 -16.07 -9.30
CA ASN A 105 2.95 -15.94 -7.98
C ASN A 105 4.48 -16.11 -7.95
N HIS A 106 5.17 -15.92 -9.08
CA HIS A 106 6.63 -16.00 -9.17
C HIS A 106 7.34 -14.91 -8.36
N PHE A 107 6.69 -13.76 -8.21
CA PHE A 107 7.04 -12.74 -7.22
C PHE A 107 6.10 -12.88 -6.03
N GLY A 108 6.63 -13.22 -4.86
CA GLY A 108 5.86 -13.37 -3.63
C GLY A 108 6.62 -12.85 -2.42
N THR A 109 6.37 -13.44 -1.24
CA THR A 109 6.90 -12.89 0.03
C THR A 109 8.44 -12.77 0.03
N HIS A 110 9.16 -13.78 -0.45
CA HIS A 110 10.63 -13.75 -0.48
C HIS A 110 11.15 -12.70 -1.46
N GLU A 111 10.60 -12.67 -2.68
CA GLU A 111 11.02 -11.72 -3.71
C GLU A 111 10.71 -10.26 -3.32
N PHE A 112 9.57 -10.01 -2.65
CA PHE A 112 9.21 -8.67 -2.15
C PHE A 112 10.11 -8.20 -1.01
N MET A 113 10.40 -9.05 -0.02
CA MET A 113 11.29 -8.66 1.08
C MET A 113 12.73 -8.46 0.58
N MET A 114 13.18 -9.25 -0.39
CA MET A 114 14.45 -9.04 -1.09
C MET A 114 14.48 -7.70 -1.86
N LEU A 115 13.39 -7.32 -2.55
CA LEU A 115 13.28 -6.01 -3.20
C LEU A 115 13.46 -4.87 -2.18
N CYS A 116 12.82 -4.97 -1.01
CA CYS A 116 12.95 -3.97 0.05
C CYS A 116 14.40 -3.89 0.59
N GLU A 117 15.06 -5.03 0.81
CA GLU A 117 16.47 -5.12 1.21
C GLU A 117 17.41 -4.49 0.15
N MET A 118 17.18 -4.75 -1.14
CA MET A 118 17.97 -4.17 -2.23
C MET A 118 17.82 -2.64 -2.35
N LEU A 119 16.60 -2.14 -2.14
CA LEU A 119 16.26 -0.71 -2.16
C LEU A 119 16.72 0.04 -0.90
N GLY A 120 16.85 -0.65 0.24
CA GLY A 120 16.97 0.00 1.55
C GLY A 120 15.66 0.66 2.03
N ALA A 121 14.52 0.17 1.53
CA ALA A 121 13.18 0.67 1.85
C ALA A 121 12.53 -0.16 2.96
N GLU A 122 11.67 0.46 3.77
CA GLU A 122 10.84 -0.29 4.73
C GLU A 122 9.76 -1.10 3.99
N PRO A 123 9.54 -2.38 4.34
CA PRO A 123 8.41 -3.14 3.83
C PRO A 123 7.10 -2.70 4.50
N TYR A 124 6.08 -2.47 3.67
CA TYR A 124 4.69 -2.36 4.09
C TYR A 124 3.87 -3.48 3.44
N ILE A 125 3.51 -4.50 4.24
CA ILE A 125 2.63 -5.59 3.80
C ILE A 125 1.16 -5.21 4.02
N CYS A 126 0.31 -5.46 3.02
CA CYS A 126 -1.14 -5.40 3.15
C CYS A 126 -1.72 -6.82 3.25
N GLY A 127 -2.28 -7.18 4.40
CA GLY A 127 -2.88 -8.49 4.65
C GLY A 127 -4.36 -8.56 4.25
N ASN A 128 -4.78 -9.73 3.79
CA ASN A 128 -6.15 -10.03 3.35
C ASN A 128 -7.15 -10.11 4.53
N VAL A 129 -8.24 -9.33 4.48
CA VAL A 129 -9.39 -9.42 5.40
C VAL A 129 -10.67 -9.84 4.69
N GLY A 130 -10.86 -9.39 3.44
CA GLY A 130 -12.10 -9.58 2.68
C GLY A 130 -12.40 -11.03 2.31
N SER A 131 -11.37 -11.82 1.98
CA SER A 131 -11.49 -13.26 1.65
C SER A 131 -10.59 -14.18 2.48
N GLY A 132 -9.60 -13.60 3.17
CA GLY A 132 -8.64 -14.32 3.99
C GLY A 132 -9.17 -14.68 5.38
N THR A 133 -8.33 -15.33 6.18
CA THR A 133 -8.67 -15.69 7.57
C THR A 133 -7.74 -15.05 8.61
N VAL A 134 -8.23 -14.91 9.84
CA VAL A 134 -7.44 -14.42 10.98
C VAL A 134 -6.18 -15.27 11.18
N GLN A 135 -6.29 -16.60 11.03
CA GLN A 135 -5.17 -17.52 11.14
C GLN A 135 -4.15 -17.29 10.01
N GLU A 136 -4.61 -17.17 8.77
CA GLU A 136 -3.75 -16.93 7.60
C GLU A 136 -2.90 -15.66 7.75
N MET A 137 -3.51 -14.55 8.19
CA MET A 137 -2.79 -13.30 8.44
C MET A 137 -1.80 -13.44 9.60
N SER A 138 -2.20 -14.10 10.69
CA SER A 138 -1.33 -14.38 11.85
C SER A 138 -0.11 -15.21 11.46
N GLU A 139 -0.32 -16.26 10.66
CA GLU A 139 0.73 -17.16 10.17
C GLU A 139 1.68 -16.45 9.20
N TRP A 140 1.20 -15.47 8.43
CA TRP A 140 2.06 -14.68 7.54
C TRP A 140 3.07 -13.85 8.34
N VAL A 141 2.58 -13.20 9.40
CA VAL A 141 3.41 -12.41 10.32
C VAL A 141 4.42 -13.31 11.03
N GLU A 142 4.01 -14.48 11.50
CA GLU A 142 4.91 -15.48 12.10
C GLU A 142 5.98 -15.93 11.10
N TYR A 143 5.58 -16.31 9.88
CA TYR A 143 6.47 -16.73 8.80
C TYR A 143 7.56 -15.69 8.54
N MET A 144 7.19 -14.41 8.44
CA MET A 144 8.14 -13.33 8.14
C MET A 144 9.05 -12.97 9.34
N THR A 145 8.52 -12.94 10.57
CA THR A 145 9.17 -12.24 11.69
C THR A 145 9.59 -13.11 12.87
N PHE A 146 9.16 -14.37 12.96
CA PHE A 146 9.52 -15.22 14.10
C PHE A 146 10.93 -15.82 13.98
N ASP A 147 11.70 -15.71 15.05
CA ASP A 147 13.09 -16.14 15.22
C ASP A 147 13.23 -17.54 15.85
N GLY A 148 12.18 -18.04 16.51
CA GLY A 148 12.15 -19.37 17.13
C GLY A 148 11.71 -20.50 16.20
N GLU A 149 11.57 -21.70 16.76
CA GLU A 149 11.11 -22.89 16.06
C GLU A 149 9.57 -22.94 16.01
N SER A 150 9.01 -22.88 14.80
CA SER A 150 7.58 -23.11 14.53
C SER A 150 7.39 -23.67 13.12
N PRO A 151 6.20 -24.21 12.77
CA PRO A 151 5.91 -24.61 11.40
C PRO A 151 6.14 -23.49 10.38
N MET A 152 5.79 -22.24 10.70
CA MET A 152 5.95 -21.12 9.77
C MET A 152 7.40 -20.63 9.67
N ALA A 153 8.12 -20.51 10.78
CA ALA A 153 9.55 -20.14 10.76
C ALA A 153 10.40 -21.23 10.11
N ASN A 154 10.15 -22.51 10.40
CA ASN A 154 10.84 -23.62 9.75
C ASN A 154 10.57 -23.64 8.24
N TRP A 155 9.32 -23.40 7.82
CA TRP A 155 9.00 -23.30 6.40
C TRP A 155 9.67 -22.09 5.73
N ARG A 156 9.82 -20.94 6.41
CA ARG A 156 10.65 -19.82 5.90
C ARG A 156 12.11 -20.27 5.69
N ASN A 157 12.67 -21.01 6.65
CA ASN A 157 14.04 -21.52 6.60
C ASN A 157 14.24 -22.50 5.44
N GLU A 158 13.31 -23.44 5.23
CA GLU A 158 13.27 -24.38 4.10
C GLU A 158 13.22 -23.66 2.75
N ASN A 159 12.54 -22.52 2.69
CA ASN A 159 12.45 -21.66 1.51
C ASN A 159 13.67 -20.74 1.32
N GLY A 160 14.76 -20.94 2.06
CA GLY A 160 16.04 -20.27 1.85
C GLY A 160 16.30 -19.03 2.71
N ARG A 161 15.36 -18.61 3.57
CA ARG A 161 15.55 -17.48 4.51
C ARG A 161 15.57 -17.97 5.96
N LYS A 162 16.77 -18.13 6.52
CA LYS A 162 16.97 -18.59 7.90
C LYS A 162 16.58 -17.55 8.96
N GLU A 163 17.20 -16.38 8.91
CA GLU A 163 16.90 -15.31 9.87
C GLU A 163 15.57 -14.63 9.50
N PRO A 164 14.76 -14.16 10.47
CA PRO A 164 13.55 -13.40 10.14
C PRO A 164 13.88 -12.11 9.35
N TRP A 165 12.86 -11.50 8.79
CA TRP A 165 12.94 -10.12 8.30
C TRP A 165 12.41 -9.15 9.35
N SER A 166 12.90 -7.92 9.32
CA SER A 166 12.22 -6.79 9.97
C SER A 166 10.99 -6.41 9.15
N LEU A 167 9.84 -6.26 9.81
CA LEU A 167 8.58 -5.86 9.20
C LEU A 167 7.95 -4.72 9.99
N THR A 168 8.04 -3.51 9.44
CA THR A 168 7.69 -2.29 10.16
C THR A 168 6.21 -1.96 9.99
N TYR A 169 5.62 -2.05 8.79
CA TYR A 169 4.23 -1.64 8.55
C TYR A 169 3.36 -2.83 8.11
N PHE A 170 2.18 -2.97 8.71
CA PHE A 170 1.21 -3.99 8.33
C PHE A 170 -0.21 -3.42 8.23
N GLY A 171 -0.82 -3.52 7.06
CA GLY A 171 -2.20 -3.10 6.77
C GLY A 171 -3.14 -4.27 6.98
N VAL A 172 -4.22 -4.05 7.70
CA VAL A 172 -5.20 -5.09 8.05
C VAL A 172 -6.43 -4.93 7.15
N GLY A 173 -6.30 -5.36 5.89
CA GLY A 173 -7.28 -5.15 4.82
C GLY A 173 -7.07 -3.84 4.05
N ASN A 174 -7.57 -3.82 2.81
CA ASN A 174 -7.58 -2.70 1.88
C ASN A 174 -9.01 -2.42 1.37
N GLU A 175 -9.37 -1.14 1.21
CA GLU A 175 -10.63 -0.67 0.60
C GLU A 175 -11.84 -1.54 0.96
N ASN A 176 -11.99 -1.90 2.24
CA ASN A 176 -12.99 -2.88 2.65
C ASN A 176 -14.43 -2.38 2.47
N TRP A 177 -14.63 -1.06 2.31
CA TRP A 177 -15.87 -0.43 1.82
C TRP A 177 -16.23 -0.78 0.36
N GLY A 178 -15.25 -1.20 -0.44
CA GLY A 178 -15.37 -1.49 -1.87
C GLY A 178 -14.90 -2.91 -2.18
N CYS A 179 -13.82 -3.06 -2.94
CA CYS A 179 -13.34 -4.38 -3.40
C CYS A 179 -12.98 -5.34 -2.24
N GLY A 180 -12.49 -4.82 -1.12
CA GLY A 180 -12.17 -5.63 0.08
C GLY A 180 -13.39 -6.12 0.88
N GLY A 181 -14.59 -6.17 0.30
CA GLY A 181 -15.77 -6.84 0.89
C GLY A 181 -17.08 -6.04 0.97
N ASN A 182 -17.18 -4.85 0.37
CA ASN A 182 -18.37 -3.97 0.37
C ASN A 182 -18.96 -3.74 1.79
N MET A 183 -18.08 -3.58 2.77
CA MET A 183 -18.40 -3.54 4.19
C MET A 183 -18.93 -2.18 4.63
N ARG A 184 -19.78 -2.18 5.66
CA ARG A 184 -20.06 -0.98 6.46
C ARG A 184 -18.88 -0.72 7.42
N PRO A 185 -18.54 0.53 7.76
CA PRO A 185 -17.43 0.83 8.67
C PRO A 185 -17.60 0.18 10.04
N GLU A 186 -18.82 0.01 10.56
CA GLU A 186 -19.05 -0.69 11.82
C GLU A 186 -18.63 -2.17 11.75
N PHE A 187 -18.93 -2.83 10.63
CA PHE A 187 -18.58 -4.24 10.44
C PHE A 187 -17.07 -4.42 10.19
N TYR A 188 -16.49 -3.54 9.37
CA TYR A 188 -15.04 -3.53 9.19
C TYR A 188 -14.29 -3.19 10.49
N ALA A 189 -14.80 -2.28 11.33
CA ALA A 189 -14.18 -1.99 12.63
C ALA A 189 -14.15 -3.23 13.54
N ASP A 190 -15.22 -4.03 13.59
CA ASP A 190 -15.23 -5.28 14.34
C ASP A 190 -14.24 -6.31 13.78
N LEU A 191 -14.17 -6.48 12.45
CA LEU A 191 -13.18 -7.36 11.82
C LEU A 191 -11.74 -6.87 12.04
N TYR A 192 -11.47 -5.57 11.87
CA TYR A 192 -10.15 -4.98 12.14
C TYR A 192 -9.69 -5.32 13.55
N ARG A 193 -10.54 -5.07 14.56
CA ARG A 193 -10.26 -5.36 15.98
C ARG A 193 -9.95 -6.84 16.18
N GLN A 194 -10.67 -7.73 15.51
CA GLN A 194 -10.45 -9.19 15.55
C GLN A 194 -9.13 -9.58 14.89
N PHE A 195 -8.89 -9.21 13.63
CA PHE A 195 -7.70 -9.59 12.86
C PHE A 195 -6.42 -9.00 13.47
N GLN A 196 -6.39 -7.71 13.79
CA GLN A 196 -5.19 -7.07 14.34
C GLN A 196 -4.72 -7.72 15.65
N THR A 197 -5.63 -8.32 16.43
CA THR A 197 -5.31 -8.98 17.70
C THR A 197 -4.27 -10.10 17.51
N TYR A 198 -4.24 -10.74 16.34
CA TYR A 198 -3.34 -11.85 16.02
C TYR A 198 -2.13 -11.42 15.16
N VAL A 199 -2.06 -10.15 14.74
CA VAL A 199 -0.82 -9.54 14.26
C VAL A 199 0.10 -9.31 15.47
N ARG A 200 1.02 -10.26 15.72
CA ARG A 200 1.91 -10.28 16.89
C ARG A 200 3.27 -9.63 16.61
N ASN A 201 3.86 -9.10 17.67
CA ASN A 201 5.26 -8.68 17.71
C ASN A 201 6.11 -9.86 18.17
N TYR A 202 6.84 -10.48 17.25
CA TYR A 202 7.81 -11.55 17.54
C TYR A 202 9.22 -10.97 17.74
N GLY A 203 9.95 -11.50 18.72
CA GLY A 203 11.27 -11.00 19.11
C GLY A 203 11.30 -9.49 19.33
N ASP A 204 12.33 -8.84 18.77
CA ASP A 204 12.47 -7.39 18.80
C ASP A 204 11.57 -6.65 17.79
N ASN A 205 10.96 -7.34 16.82
CA ASN A 205 10.13 -6.70 15.80
C ASN A 205 8.92 -5.97 16.42
N LYS A 206 8.59 -4.77 15.92
CA LYS A 206 7.45 -3.95 16.37
C LYS A 206 6.66 -3.48 15.15
N ILE A 207 5.53 -4.13 14.91
CA ILE A 207 4.65 -3.85 13.77
C ILE A 207 3.80 -2.64 14.09
N TYR A 208 3.85 -1.65 13.20
CA TYR A 208 2.95 -0.51 13.13
C TYR A 208 1.70 -0.91 12.34
N LYS A 209 0.56 -1.04 13.02
CA LYS A 209 -0.67 -1.58 12.44
C LYS A 209 -1.54 -0.49 11.82
N ILE A 210 -1.85 -0.64 10.54
CA ILE A 210 -2.65 0.31 9.76
C ILE A 210 -4.05 -0.27 9.53
N ALA A 211 -5.07 0.49 9.92
CA ALA A 211 -6.47 0.19 9.59
C ALA A 211 -6.83 0.78 8.22
N GLY A 212 -7.60 0.04 7.42
CA GLY A 212 -8.20 0.52 6.18
C GLY A 212 -9.17 1.65 6.47
N GLY A 213 -8.87 2.84 5.97
CA GLY A 213 -9.63 4.05 6.23
C GLY A 213 -10.51 4.50 5.06
N ALA A 214 -10.77 5.80 5.03
CA ALA A 214 -11.86 6.36 4.23
C ALA A 214 -11.53 6.45 2.73
N ASN A 215 -12.58 6.36 1.91
CA ASN A 215 -12.56 6.81 0.52
C ASN A 215 -12.96 8.29 0.46
N VAL A 216 -12.11 9.14 -0.12
CA VAL A 216 -12.36 10.58 -0.33
C VAL A 216 -12.95 11.25 0.93
N ASP A 217 -14.24 11.62 0.88
CA ASP A 217 -14.96 12.40 1.89
C ASP A 217 -15.96 11.55 2.72
N ASP A 218 -15.76 10.23 2.81
CA ASP A 218 -16.46 9.39 3.80
C ASP A 218 -15.94 9.64 5.23
N TYR A 219 -16.25 10.82 5.75
CA TYR A 219 -16.00 11.24 7.13
C TYR A 219 -16.66 10.31 8.16
N ARG A 220 -17.72 9.59 7.78
CA ARG A 220 -18.40 8.63 8.65
C ARG A 220 -17.53 7.38 8.84
N TRP A 221 -16.78 6.94 7.83
CA TRP A 221 -15.80 5.87 7.99
C TRP A 221 -14.77 6.22 9.06
N THR A 222 -14.13 7.39 8.94
CA THR A 222 -13.14 7.89 9.92
C THR A 222 -13.72 8.04 11.33
N GLU A 223 -14.91 8.64 11.47
CA GLU A 223 -15.63 8.77 12.75
C GLU A 223 -15.87 7.41 13.42
N VAL A 224 -16.28 6.38 12.67
CA VAL A 224 -16.55 5.04 13.21
C VAL A 224 -15.24 4.33 13.56
N LEU A 225 -14.25 4.30 12.67
CA LEU A 225 -12.99 3.59 12.91
C LEU A 225 -12.21 4.20 14.09
N MET A 226 -12.18 5.53 14.20
CA MET A 226 -11.56 6.19 15.35
C MET A 226 -12.32 5.91 16.65
N ARG A 227 -13.67 5.97 16.64
CA ARG A 227 -14.48 5.72 17.84
C ARG A 227 -14.36 4.27 18.35
N GLU A 228 -14.43 3.28 17.47
CA GLU A 228 -14.50 1.87 17.87
C GLU A 228 -13.11 1.20 18.00
N ALA A 229 -12.10 1.69 17.27
CA ALA A 229 -10.84 0.95 17.07
C ALA A 229 -9.54 1.77 17.23
N ALA A 230 -9.57 3.09 17.46
CA ALA A 230 -8.34 3.92 17.53
C ALA A 230 -7.28 3.33 18.47
N HIS A 231 -7.68 2.85 19.66
CA HIS A 231 -6.82 2.25 20.68
C HIS A 231 -6.12 0.93 20.27
N LEU A 232 -6.42 0.38 19.10
CA LEU A 232 -5.84 -0.87 18.58
C LEU A 232 -5.09 -0.69 17.24
N MET A 233 -5.06 0.53 16.70
CA MET A 233 -4.32 0.89 15.49
C MET A 233 -3.19 1.87 15.82
N ASP A 234 -2.15 1.86 14.98
CA ASP A 234 -1.08 2.85 14.99
C ASP A 234 -1.25 3.87 13.85
N GLY A 235 -1.95 3.50 12.77
CA GLY A 235 -2.36 4.42 11.71
C GLY A 235 -3.72 4.08 11.11
N LEU A 236 -4.35 5.07 10.47
CA LEU A 236 -5.60 4.94 9.72
C LEU A 236 -5.38 5.46 8.30
N SER A 237 -5.79 4.69 7.28
CA SER A 237 -5.51 5.06 5.89
C SER A 237 -6.47 6.11 5.30
N LEU A 238 -6.13 6.69 4.15
CA LEU A 238 -6.99 7.61 3.41
C LEU A 238 -6.68 7.52 1.91
N HIS A 239 -7.69 7.23 1.10
CA HIS A 239 -7.54 7.05 -0.35
C HIS A 239 -8.14 8.25 -1.10
N TYR A 240 -7.39 8.88 -2.00
CA TYR A 240 -7.89 9.95 -2.88
C TYR A 240 -7.16 10.04 -4.23
N TYR A 241 -7.92 9.83 -5.31
CA TYR A 241 -7.44 9.98 -6.68
C TYR A 241 -7.99 11.20 -7.40
N VAL A 242 -7.13 11.82 -8.20
CA VAL A 242 -7.47 12.92 -9.10
C VAL A 242 -7.86 12.35 -10.46
N HIS A 243 -9.18 12.20 -10.66
CA HIS A 243 -9.78 11.92 -11.97
C HIS A 243 -10.31 13.23 -12.57
N PRO A 244 -9.70 13.80 -13.63
CA PRO A 244 -10.08 15.11 -14.16
C PRO A 244 -11.57 15.21 -14.52
N HIS A 245 -12.11 14.27 -15.32
CA HIS A 245 -13.51 14.28 -15.76
C HIS A 245 -14.44 13.33 -14.99
N GLY A 246 -13.91 12.55 -14.04
CA GLY A 246 -14.66 11.58 -13.23
C GLY A 246 -14.27 10.14 -13.54
N PHE A 247 -15.02 9.16 -13.03
CA PHE A 247 -14.63 7.74 -13.12
C PHE A 247 -14.80 7.13 -14.52
N TRP A 248 -15.94 7.39 -15.17
CA TRP A 248 -16.33 6.78 -16.45
C TRP A 248 -15.63 7.35 -17.69
N ASN A 249 -15.07 8.55 -17.54
CA ASN A 249 -14.23 9.26 -18.49
C ASN A 249 -13.32 10.12 -17.60
N LYS A 250 -12.02 9.84 -17.58
CA LYS A 250 -11.05 10.50 -16.71
C LYS A 250 -10.32 11.60 -17.45
N GLY A 251 -10.00 11.39 -18.73
CA GLY A 251 -9.14 12.27 -19.54
C GLY A 251 -7.87 11.56 -20.01
N SER A 252 -7.17 12.17 -20.98
CA SER A 252 -5.90 11.64 -21.53
C SER A 252 -4.73 12.07 -20.66
N ALA A 253 -3.76 11.17 -20.44
CA ALA A 253 -2.52 11.51 -19.74
C ALA A 253 -1.58 12.40 -20.59
N LEU A 254 -1.74 12.43 -21.92
CA LEU A 254 -0.85 13.12 -22.86
C LEU A 254 -1.48 14.38 -23.49
N ASP A 255 -2.78 14.36 -23.80
CA ASP A 255 -3.45 15.37 -24.62
C ASP A 255 -4.32 16.35 -23.78
N ALA A 256 -3.85 16.69 -22.59
CA ALA A 256 -4.58 17.56 -21.66
C ALA A 256 -4.73 19.00 -22.22
N ARG A 257 -5.98 19.47 -22.32
CA ARG A 257 -6.31 20.87 -22.63
C ARG A 257 -6.04 21.77 -21.42
N GLU A 258 -5.85 23.08 -21.62
CA GLU A 258 -5.60 24.03 -20.52
C GLU A 258 -6.68 24.00 -19.41
N GLU A 259 -7.95 23.82 -19.79
CA GLU A 259 -9.06 23.61 -18.84
C GLU A 259 -8.84 22.36 -17.95
N GLU A 260 -8.37 21.27 -18.55
CA GLU A 260 -8.12 19.99 -17.88
C GLU A 260 -6.94 20.09 -16.90
N TRP A 261 -5.90 20.87 -17.25
CA TRP A 261 -4.83 21.24 -16.33
C TRP A 261 -5.38 21.94 -15.07
N PHE A 262 -6.22 22.97 -15.24
CA PHE A 262 -6.81 23.68 -14.09
C PHE A 262 -7.75 22.80 -13.26
N ILE A 263 -8.53 21.91 -13.89
CA ILE A 263 -9.39 20.94 -13.19
C ILE A 263 -8.54 19.96 -12.38
N THR A 264 -7.48 19.41 -12.98
CA THR A 264 -6.55 18.46 -12.35
C THR A 264 -5.87 19.09 -11.14
N MET A 265 -5.32 20.30 -11.30
CA MET A 265 -4.67 21.04 -10.21
C MET A 265 -5.66 21.38 -9.08
N LYS A 266 -6.89 21.82 -9.42
CA LYS A 266 -7.93 22.11 -8.42
C LYS A 266 -8.33 20.86 -7.62
N LYS A 267 -8.45 19.71 -8.28
CA LYS A 267 -8.74 18.43 -7.62
C LYS A 267 -7.55 17.97 -6.77
N ALA A 268 -6.32 18.04 -7.25
CA ALA A 268 -5.13 17.73 -6.44
C ALA A 268 -5.07 18.55 -5.14
N LEU A 269 -5.41 19.84 -5.18
CA LEU A 269 -5.48 20.71 -4.00
C LEU A 269 -6.61 20.37 -3.02
N HIS A 270 -7.63 19.61 -3.41
CA HIS A 270 -8.71 19.17 -2.50
C HIS A 270 -8.20 18.21 -1.40
N MET A 271 -7.03 17.60 -1.59
CA MET A 271 -6.37 16.80 -0.55
C MET A 271 -6.19 17.58 0.77
N ASP A 272 -5.92 18.89 0.72
CA ASP A 272 -5.79 19.75 1.91
C ASP A 272 -7.09 19.82 2.73
N GLU A 273 -8.24 19.84 2.06
CA GLU A 273 -9.57 19.82 2.68
C GLU A 273 -9.87 18.45 3.30
N LEU A 274 -9.54 17.36 2.60
CA LEU A 274 -9.72 15.98 3.08
C LEU A 274 -8.86 15.71 4.32
N ILE A 275 -7.57 16.05 4.27
CA ILE A 275 -6.65 15.95 5.42
C ILE A 275 -7.22 16.75 6.59
N SER A 276 -7.56 18.03 6.38
CA SER A 276 -8.05 18.91 7.44
C SER A 276 -9.32 18.39 8.12
N LYS A 277 -10.28 17.86 7.33
CA LYS A 277 -11.55 17.35 7.88
C LYS A 277 -11.40 15.99 8.54
N HIS A 278 -10.67 15.05 7.95
CA HIS A 278 -10.41 13.75 8.58
C HIS A 278 -9.56 13.91 9.85
N SER A 279 -8.53 14.77 9.85
CA SER A 279 -7.72 15.02 11.04
C SER A 279 -8.53 15.68 12.16
N THR A 280 -9.47 16.57 11.82
CA THR A 280 -10.41 17.15 12.81
C THR A 280 -11.27 16.07 13.49
N ILE A 281 -11.62 15.00 12.78
CA ILE A 281 -12.38 13.86 13.33
C ILE A 281 -11.44 12.95 14.15
N MET A 282 -10.20 12.76 13.71
CA MET A 282 -9.20 12.00 14.48
C MET A 282 -8.89 12.69 15.82
N ASP A 283 -8.69 14.01 15.82
CA ASP A 283 -8.40 14.83 17.01
C ASP A 283 -9.48 14.72 18.11
N LYS A 284 -10.73 14.38 17.75
CA LYS A 284 -11.84 14.14 18.69
C LYS A 284 -11.66 12.85 19.51
N TYR A 285 -10.93 11.88 18.99
CA TYR A 285 -10.74 10.55 19.59
C TYR A 285 -9.28 10.29 20.03
N ASP A 286 -8.33 11.00 19.41
CA ASP A 286 -6.90 10.88 19.64
C ASP A 286 -6.23 12.28 19.62
N PRO A 287 -6.52 13.14 20.63
CA PRO A 287 -6.03 14.53 20.65
C PRO A 287 -4.50 14.64 20.77
N ASP A 288 -3.83 13.58 21.23
CA ASP A 288 -2.38 13.48 21.33
C ASP A 288 -1.72 13.03 20.00
N LYS A 289 -2.53 12.73 18.96
CA LYS A 289 -2.10 12.37 17.60
C LYS A 289 -1.12 11.19 17.55
N ARG A 290 -1.47 10.10 18.25
CA ARG A 290 -0.73 8.83 18.24
C ARG A 290 -1.01 8.03 16.97
N VAL A 291 -2.24 8.09 16.45
CA VAL A 291 -2.67 7.43 15.21
C VAL A 291 -2.27 8.29 14.02
N GLY A 292 -1.33 7.80 13.21
CA GLY A 292 -0.90 8.50 11.99
C GLY A 292 -1.97 8.49 10.90
N MET A 293 -2.02 9.55 10.09
CA MET A 293 -2.87 9.57 8.88
C MET A 293 -2.05 9.05 7.70
N ILE A 294 -2.47 7.91 7.13
CA ILE A 294 -1.69 7.18 6.13
C ILE A 294 -2.35 7.29 4.77
N ILE A 295 -1.97 8.29 3.98
CA ILE A 295 -2.43 8.42 2.59
C ILE A 295 -1.58 7.49 1.72
N ASP A 296 -1.92 6.21 1.75
CA ASP A 296 -1.26 5.11 1.05
C ASP A 296 -1.75 4.91 -0.39
N GLU A 297 -2.83 5.58 -0.79
CA GLU A 297 -3.32 5.64 -2.17
C GLU A 297 -3.69 7.06 -2.61
N TRP A 298 -2.79 7.71 -3.36
CA TRP A 298 -3.10 8.95 -4.09
C TRP A 298 -2.29 9.12 -5.38
N GLY A 299 -2.84 9.95 -6.27
CA GLY A 299 -2.23 10.33 -7.54
C GLY A 299 -3.26 10.86 -8.53
N THR A 300 -2.80 11.24 -9.71
CA THR A 300 -3.68 11.29 -10.89
C THR A 300 -4.02 9.87 -11.32
N TRP A 301 -5.18 9.69 -11.93
CA TRP A 301 -5.52 8.46 -12.65
C TRP A 301 -6.37 8.83 -13.86
N PHE A 302 -5.79 8.56 -15.03
CA PHE A 302 -6.30 8.91 -16.35
C PHE A 302 -6.89 7.68 -17.04
N ASP A 303 -7.54 7.87 -18.19
CA ASP A 303 -7.89 6.73 -19.04
C ASP A 303 -6.61 6.12 -19.63
N VAL A 304 -6.63 4.82 -19.95
CA VAL A 304 -5.45 4.10 -20.43
C VAL A 304 -5.00 4.62 -21.81
N GLU A 305 -3.71 4.46 -22.13
CA GLU A 305 -3.20 4.87 -23.44
C GLU A 305 -3.92 4.10 -24.56
N PRO A 306 -4.31 4.77 -25.68
CA PRO A 306 -5.06 4.14 -26.75
C PRO A 306 -4.39 2.87 -27.29
N GLY A 307 -5.14 1.75 -27.27
CA GLY A 307 -4.67 0.44 -27.71
C GLY A 307 -3.98 -0.41 -26.63
N THR A 308 -3.88 0.07 -25.39
CA THR A 308 -3.50 -0.74 -24.23
C THR A 308 -4.71 -1.45 -23.59
N ASN A 309 -4.48 -2.35 -22.64
CA ASN A 309 -5.55 -3.07 -21.95
C ASN A 309 -6.34 -2.10 -21.03
N PRO A 310 -7.66 -1.91 -21.21
CA PRO A 310 -8.47 -1.00 -20.39
C PRO A 310 -8.46 -1.33 -18.88
N ASP A 311 -8.21 -2.59 -18.53
CA ASP A 311 -8.17 -3.05 -17.13
C ASP A 311 -6.76 -2.90 -16.50
N PHE A 312 -5.76 -2.44 -17.26
CA PHE A 312 -4.41 -2.16 -16.76
C PHE A 312 -4.21 -0.65 -16.62
N TYR A 313 -4.24 -0.15 -15.39
CA TYR A 313 -4.15 1.27 -15.09
C TYR A 313 -2.85 1.94 -15.56
N ILE A 314 -3.00 3.24 -15.80
CA ILE A 314 -1.89 4.18 -15.98
C ILE A 314 -1.99 5.23 -14.86
N SER A 315 -0.86 5.44 -14.18
CA SER A 315 -0.65 6.22 -12.94
C SER A 315 -1.32 5.71 -11.63
N LYS A 316 -0.49 5.04 -10.82
CA LYS A 316 -0.48 4.87 -9.34
C LYS A 316 1.02 4.92 -8.98
N ILE A 317 1.56 5.40 -7.85
CA ILE A 317 1.10 6.12 -6.63
C ILE A 317 2.38 6.82 -6.03
N ARG A 318 2.22 7.82 -5.15
CA ARG A 318 3.18 8.15 -4.06
C ARG A 318 2.45 8.08 -2.72
N PHE A 319 3.15 7.97 -1.60
CA PHE A 319 2.54 8.02 -0.25
C PHE A 319 2.50 9.43 0.32
N VAL A 320 1.61 9.70 1.27
CA VAL A 320 1.75 10.76 2.28
C VAL A 320 1.48 10.14 3.65
N MET A 321 2.53 9.90 4.45
CA MET A 321 2.39 9.54 5.86
C MET A 321 2.51 10.83 6.69
N HIS A 322 1.42 11.22 7.35
CA HIS A 322 1.33 12.42 8.19
C HIS A 322 1.28 12.08 9.68
#